data_AF-A0A965Y2M3-F1
#
_entry.id   AF-A0A965Y2M3-F1
#
_cell.length_a   1.000
_cell.length_b   1.000
_cell.length_c   1.000
_cell.angle_alpha   90.00
_cell.angle_beta   90.00
_cell.angle_gamma   90.00
#
_symmetry.space_group_name_H-M   'P 1'
#
loop_
_entity.id
_entity.type
_entity.pdbx_description
1 polymer ?
#
loop_
_entity_poly.entity_id
_entity_poly.type
_entity_poly.pdbx_seq_one_letter_code
_entity_poly.pdbx_strand_id
1 'polypeptide(L)'
;MPTPTPQPTEDPKKDRAERLALEGADLQKAGKYVEAIGKYRESLKVRPDKRIEEHVKKLEEYVKKLEELTARAERLVLEGAELQKAGKFAEAIGKYRESLKVRPDRRIEAHVKKLEEYVKKLEEQAARAERLALEGAELQKAGKYAEAIKKYWESLKVHPDKTIEDHVKKLEEYVKKLEEQTARAERLALEGAELQKAGKYAEAIGKYRESLKVHPDKRIEDHVKKLEEYVKKLEEQIARKERPTPMPEKSDDGRIVQEGDHFYYLVDLSPAGGEKEGPIRMRGGVPFRAESWLRLKSHGEDRHSSPRREISLAFSAVQYVKSVAVHGNLDNSHYLPQGTIIARLTVMTSGGRFVRDIVAGVHFSEWNGLPSDRHAAAPSQVGGGQSVAVFDLPGNTTVTGIRFDYVEAPKEYDHSSHAPGFCLRGVTLVLGGSK
;
A
#
# COMPACT_ATOMS: atom_id res chain seq x y z
N MET A 1 -13.34 -94.25 111.51
CA MET A 1 -13.89 -93.57 110.32
C MET A 1 -13.01 -93.94 109.14
N PRO A 2 -13.51 -94.66 108.13
CA PRO A 2 -12.70 -94.95 106.95
C PRO A 2 -12.65 -93.71 106.05
N THR A 3 -11.44 -93.34 105.65
CA THR A 3 -11.15 -92.41 104.55
C THR A 3 -11.77 -92.91 103.24
N PRO A 4 -12.39 -92.07 102.40
CA PRO A 4 -12.84 -92.51 101.10
C PRO A 4 -11.63 -92.66 100.16
N THR A 5 -11.38 -93.90 99.77
CA THR A 5 -10.49 -94.29 98.67
C THR A 5 -11.10 -93.84 97.34
N PRO A 6 -10.33 -93.23 96.41
CA PRO A 6 -10.85 -92.83 95.10
C PRO A 6 -11.09 -94.06 94.21
N GLN A 7 -12.25 -94.10 93.55
CA GLN A 7 -12.69 -95.12 92.59
C GLN A 7 -12.62 -94.56 91.14
N PRO A 8 -12.63 -95.42 90.08
CA PRO A 8 -11.52 -95.51 89.14
C PRO A 8 -11.78 -95.00 87.70
N THR A 9 -10.70 -94.50 87.08
CA THR A 9 -10.31 -94.57 85.66
C THR A 9 -11.39 -94.41 84.58
N GLU A 10 -11.49 -93.19 84.02
CA GLU A 10 -12.04 -92.97 82.69
C GLU A 10 -11.16 -93.68 81.62
N ASP A 11 -11.79 -94.13 80.54
CA ASP A 11 -11.11 -94.81 79.42
C ASP A 11 -10.03 -93.87 78.83
N PRO A 12 -8.73 -94.20 78.93
CA PRO A 12 -7.65 -93.29 78.51
C PRO A 12 -7.68 -92.96 77.01
N LYS A 13 -8.37 -93.77 76.19
CA LYS A 13 -8.63 -93.45 74.78
C LYS A 13 -9.76 -92.44 74.62
N LYS A 14 -10.79 -92.49 75.48
CA LYS A 14 -11.89 -91.52 75.53
C LYS A 14 -11.36 -90.14 75.92
N ASP A 15 -10.59 -90.03 77.00
CA ASP A 15 -10.03 -88.75 77.46
C ASP A 15 -9.10 -88.11 76.43
N ARG A 16 -8.33 -88.95 75.72
CA ARG A 16 -7.45 -88.50 74.64
C ARG A 16 -8.24 -88.02 73.41
N ALA A 17 -9.29 -88.73 73.01
CA ALA A 17 -10.13 -88.33 71.89
C ALA A 17 -10.87 -87.00 72.19
N GLU A 18 -11.39 -86.84 73.40
CA GLU A 18 -12.07 -85.61 73.84
C GLU A 18 -11.12 -84.41 73.87
N ARG A 19 -9.88 -84.59 74.36
CA ARG A 19 -8.85 -83.54 74.31
C ARG A 19 -8.54 -83.08 72.89
N LEU A 20 -8.36 -84.02 71.97
CA LEU A 20 -8.10 -83.71 70.55
C LEU A 20 -9.29 -82.99 69.90
N ALA A 21 -10.52 -83.36 70.25
CA ALA A 21 -11.72 -82.67 69.78
C ALA A 21 -11.83 -81.24 70.35
N LEU A 22 -11.43 -81.03 71.61
CA LEU A 22 -11.39 -79.72 72.24
C LEU A 22 -10.33 -78.82 71.58
N GLU A 23 -9.13 -79.33 71.32
CA GLU A 23 -8.09 -78.62 70.55
C GLU A 23 -8.60 -78.22 69.16
N GLY A 24 -9.32 -79.11 68.47
CA GLY A 24 -9.97 -78.81 67.19
C GLY A 24 -11.00 -77.68 67.30
N ALA A 25 -11.80 -77.67 68.37
CA ALA A 25 -12.78 -76.62 68.61
C ALA A 25 -12.12 -75.26 68.88
N ASP A 26 -11.01 -75.24 69.61
CA ASP A 26 -10.27 -74.01 69.89
C ASP A 26 -9.58 -73.46 68.63
N LEU A 27 -9.02 -74.33 67.79
CA LEU A 27 -8.50 -73.95 66.47
C LEU A 27 -9.60 -73.43 65.54
N GLN A 28 -10.78 -74.03 65.57
CA GLN A 28 -11.92 -73.56 64.78
C GLN A 28 -12.40 -72.18 65.26
N LYS A 29 -12.49 -71.95 66.58
CA LYS A 29 -12.80 -70.63 67.15
C LYS A 29 -11.75 -69.58 66.77
N ALA A 30 -10.49 -69.99 66.63
CA ALA A 30 -9.40 -69.15 66.15
C ALA A 30 -9.40 -68.96 64.61
N GLY A 31 -10.36 -69.52 63.88
CA GLY A 31 -10.46 -69.43 62.42
C GLY A 31 -9.47 -70.31 61.64
N LYS A 32 -8.74 -71.18 62.33
CA LYS A 32 -7.75 -72.10 61.74
C LYS A 32 -8.41 -73.41 61.31
N TYR A 33 -9.35 -73.30 60.38
CA TYR A 33 -10.26 -74.39 60.02
C TYR A 33 -9.55 -75.65 59.49
N VAL A 34 -8.46 -75.52 58.73
CA VAL A 34 -7.69 -76.66 58.23
C VAL A 34 -6.97 -77.40 59.37
N GLU A 35 -6.37 -76.67 60.30
CA GLU A 35 -5.73 -77.26 61.50
C GLU A 35 -6.78 -77.91 62.42
N ALA A 36 -7.96 -77.29 62.55
CA ALA A 36 -9.09 -77.81 63.31
C ALA A 36 -9.60 -79.15 62.74
N ILE A 37 -9.80 -79.22 61.42
CA ILE A 37 -10.15 -80.47 60.72
C ILE A 37 -9.11 -81.56 61.01
N GLY A 38 -7.82 -81.22 61.00
CA GLY A 38 -6.73 -82.13 61.36
C GLY A 38 -6.90 -82.74 62.75
N LYS A 39 -7.17 -81.90 63.76
CA LYS A 39 -7.37 -82.33 65.16
C LYS A 39 -8.64 -83.15 65.37
N TYR A 40 -9.74 -82.80 64.71
CA TYR A 40 -10.94 -83.63 64.74
C TYR A 40 -10.72 -85.00 64.09
N ARG A 41 -9.99 -85.07 62.97
CA ARG A 41 -9.63 -86.36 62.33
C ARG A 41 -8.71 -87.20 63.22
N GLU A 42 -7.79 -86.58 63.96
CA GLU A 42 -6.98 -87.27 64.97
C GLU A 42 -7.84 -87.83 66.10
N SER A 43 -8.82 -87.06 66.60
CA SER A 43 -9.81 -87.54 67.58
C SER A 43 -10.58 -88.77 67.08
N LEU A 44 -11.10 -88.70 65.85
CA LEU A 44 -11.84 -89.80 65.19
C LEU A 44 -11.00 -91.09 65.01
N LYS A 45 -9.68 -90.96 64.78
CA LYS A 45 -8.75 -92.10 64.72
C LYS A 45 -8.56 -92.79 66.07
N VAL A 46 -8.63 -92.03 67.17
CA VAL A 46 -8.53 -92.58 68.54
C VAL A 46 -9.86 -93.23 68.95
N ARG A 47 -10.98 -92.59 68.62
CA ARG A 47 -12.33 -93.10 68.88
C ARG A 47 -13.32 -92.60 67.82
N PRO A 48 -14.00 -93.50 67.09
CA PRO A 48 -15.06 -93.09 66.17
C PRO A 48 -16.21 -92.37 66.88
N ASP A 49 -16.59 -91.20 66.37
CA ASP A 49 -17.73 -90.41 66.84
C ASP A 49 -18.46 -89.79 65.64
N LYS A 50 -19.71 -90.22 65.42
CA LYS A 50 -20.52 -89.78 64.27
C LYS A 50 -20.79 -88.28 64.27
N ARG A 51 -20.90 -87.64 65.45
CA ARG A 51 -21.15 -86.19 65.55
C ARG A 51 -19.93 -85.39 65.11
N ILE A 52 -18.73 -85.85 65.50
CA ILE A 52 -17.47 -85.22 65.07
C ILE A 52 -17.25 -85.45 63.58
N GLU A 53 -17.58 -86.63 63.05
CA GLU A 53 -17.49 -86.94 61.61
C GLU A 53 -18.40 -86.02 60.76
N GLU A 54 -19.67 -85.87 61.14
CA GLU A 54 -20.61 -84.95 60.46
C GLU A 54 -20.16 -83.48 60.57
N HIS A 55 -19.57 -83.09 61.70
CA HIS A 55 -19.03 -81.74 61.91
C HIS A 55 -17.81 -81.47 61.02
N VAL A 56 -16.87 -82.42 60.93
CA VAL A 56 -15.72 -82.35 60.04
C VAL A 56 -16.16 -82.17 58.59
N LYS A 57 -17.14 -82.96 58.13
CA LYS A 57 -17.65 -82.85 56.76
C LYS A 57 -18.23 -81.46 56.46
N LYS A 58 -19.03 -80.90 57.37
CA LYS A 58 -19.55 -79.52 57.22
C LYS A 58 -18.45 -78.47 57.24
N LEU A 59 -17.42 -78.67 58.07
CA LEU A 59 -16.28 -77.77 58.17
C LEU A 59 -15.41 -77.82 56.90
N GLU A 60 -15.23 -78.99 56.30
CA GLU A 60 -14.56 -79.16 54.99
C GLU A 60 -15.32 -78.47 53.86
N GLU A 61 -16.65 -78.63 53.80
CA GLU A 61 -17.49 -77.91 52.82
C GLU A 61 -17.40 -76.40 53.00
N TYR A 62 -17.35 -75.92 54.24
CA TYR A 62 -17.16 -74.51 54.56
C TYR A 62 -15.79 -73.99 54.13
N VAL A 63 -14.70 -74.72 54.41
CA VAL A 63 -13.34 -74.37 53.96
C VAL A 63 -13.27 -74.30 52.44
N LYS A 64 -13.81 -75.29 51.73
CA LYS A 64 -13.84 -75.28 50.27
C LYS A 64 -14.56 -74.05 49.72
N LYS A 65 -15.70 -73.67 50.31
CA LYS A 65 -16.42 -72.44 49.91
C LYS A 65 -15.60 -71.17 50.17
N LEU A 66 -14.84 -71.11 51.27
CA LEU A 66 -13.94 -69.98 51.55
C LEU A 66 -12.78 -69.90 50.54
N GLU A 67 -12.22 -71.04 50.14
CA GLU A 67 -11.18 -71.12 49.11
C GLU A 67 -11.71 -70.64 47.76
N GLU A 68 -12.91 -71.08 47.35
CA GLU A 68 -13.57 -70.62 46.11
C GLU A 68 -13.83 -69.12 46.10
N LEU A 69 -14.31 -68.55 47.22
CA LEU A 69 -14.51 -67.10 47.35
C LEU A 69 -13.17 -66.35 47.30
N THR A 70 -12.12 -66.89 47.92
CA THR A 70 -10.79 -66.28 47.92
C THR A 70 -10.19 -66.28 46.51
N ALA A 71 -10.24 -67.41 45.81
CA ALA A 71 -9.79 -67.52 44.42
C ALA A 71 -10.59 -66.60 43.47
N ARG A 72 -11.89 -66.42 43.72
CA ARG A 72 -12.73 -65.48 42.97
C ARG A 72 -12.31 -64.03 43.21
N ALA A 73 -12.08 -63.63 44.47
CA ALA A 73 -11.62 -62.29 44.81
C ALA A 73 -10.26 -62.00 44.15
N GLU A 74 -9.30 -62.92 44.28
CA GLU A 74 -7.97 -62.80 43.65
C GLU A 74 -8.04 -62.64 42.13
N ARG A 75 -8.91 -63.40 41.46
CA ARG A 75 -9.14 -63.24 40.02
C ARG A 75 -9.64 -61.84 39.66
N LEU A 76 -10.57 -61.29 40.43
CA LEU A 76 -11.09 -59.93 40.22
C LEU A 76 -9.99 -58.87 40.44
N VAL A 77 -9.10 -59.08 41.42
CA VAL A 77 -7.93 -58.21 41.62
C VAL A 77 -6.99 -58.27 40.41
N LEU A 78 -6.73 -59.46 39.85
CA LEU A 78 -5.90 -59.62 38.66
C LEU A 78 -6.53 -58.93 37.44
N GLU A 79 -7.83 -59.12 37.20
CA GLU A 79 -8.56 -58.42 36.14
C GLU A 79 -8.46 -56.89 36.30
N GLY A 80 -8.66 -56.38 37.52
CA GLY A 80 -8.49 -54.96 37.83
C GLY A 80 -7.06 -54.46 37.56
N ALA A 81 -6.05 -55.25 37.90
CA ALA A 81 -4.64 -54.90 37.66
C ALA A 81 -4.31 -54.83 36.16
N GLU A 82 -4.83 -55.75 35.35
CA GLU A 82 -4.63 -55.74 33.90
C GLU A 82 -5.34 -54.54 33.25
N LEU A 83 -6.57 -54.21 33.69
CA LEU A 83 -7.29 -53.02 33.25
C LEU A 83 -6.54 -51.73 33.64
N GLN A 84 -5.98 -51.69 34.85
CA GLN A 84 -5.18 -50.54 35.31
C GLN A 84 -3.91 -50.38 34.46
N LYS A 85 -3.19 -51.47 34.14
CA LYS A 85 -2.04 -51.42 33.23
C LYS A 85 -2.42 -50.94 31.83
N ALA A 86 -3.62 -51.28 31.38
CA ALA A 86 -4.17 -50.81 30.11
C ALA A 86 -4.70 -49.35 30.17
N GLY A 87 -4.59 -48.65 31.30
CA GLY A 87 -5.07 -47.28 31.48
C GLY A 87 -6.59 -47.15 31.67
N LYS A 88 -7.31 -48.26 31.74
CA LYS A 88 -8.78 -48.31 31.93
C LYS A 88 -9.15 -48.20 33.40
N PHE A 89 -8.81 -47.06 34.00
CA PHE A 89 -8.86 -46.88 35.46
C PHE A 89 -10.27 -47.04 36.06
N ALA A 90 -11.32 -46.55 35.39
CA ALA A 90 -12.69 -46.70 35.86
C ALA A 90 -13.14 -48.17 35.90
N GLU A 91 -12.83 -48.95 34.85
CA GLU A 91 -13.11 -50.38 34.79
C GLU A 91 -12.31 -51.15 35.86
N ALA A 92 -11.04 -50.78 36.06
CA ALA A 92 -10.17 -51.36 37.09
C ALA A 92 -10.72 -51.13 38.51
N ILE A 93 -11.13 -49.91 38.83
CA ILE A 93 -11.79 -49.57 40.11
C ILE A 93 -13.04 -50.44 40.30
N GLY A 94 -13.83 -50.64 39.25
CA GLY A 94 -14.99 -51.53 39.25
C GLY A 94 -14.63 -52.95 39.69
N LYS A 95 -13.60 -53.55 39.08
CA LYS A 95 -13.13 -54.91 39.41
C LYS A 95 -12.57 -55.04 40.81
N TYR A 96 -11.81 -54.06 41.29
CA TYR A 96 -11.35 -54.06 42.67
C TYR A 96 -12.51 -53.95 43.67
N ARG A 97 -13.51 -53.11 43.39
CA ARG A 97 -14.73 -53.02 44.24
C ARG A 97 -15.54 -54.32 44.20
N GLU A 98 -15.61 -55.01 43.06
CA GLU A 98 -16.21 -56.35 42.98
C GLU A 98 -15.45 -57.35 43.85
N SER A 99 -14.11 -57.35 43.82
CA SER A 99 -13.30 -58.19 44.72
C SER A 99 -13.61 -57.90 46.19
N LEU A 100 -13.69 -56.63 46.57
CA LEU A 100 -13.98 -56.22 47.96
C LEU A 100 -15.37 -56.67 48.44
N LYS A 101 -16.35 -56.76 47.53
CA LYS A 101 -17.68 -57.32 47.82
C LYS A 101 -17.64 -58.83 48.06
N VAL A 102 -16.74 -59.55 47.38
CA VAL A 102 -16.54 -60.99 47.57
C VAL A 102 -15.77 -61.26 48.87
N ARG A 103 -14.70 -60.50 49.11
CA ARG A 103 -13.86 -60.61 50.30
C ARG A 103 -13.27 -59.23 50.65
N PRO A 104 -13.54 -58.68 51.84
CA PRO A 104 -12.92 -57.45 52.29
C PRO A 104 -11.39 -57.58 52.39
N ASP A 105 -10.67 -56.62 51.82
CA ASP A 105 -9.22 -56.53 51.90
C ASP A 105 -8.80 -55.05 52.02
N ARG A 106 -8.20 -54.69 53.15
CA ARG A 106 -7.76 -53.31 53.44
C ARG A 106 -6.73 -52.78 52.46
N ARG A 107 -5.88 -53.65 51.88
CA ARG A 107 -4.86 -53.24 50.90
C ARG A 107 -5.53 -52.86 49.59
N ILE A 108 -6.51 -53.65 49.15
CA ILE A 108 -7.27 -53.37 47.93
C ILE A 108 -8.14 -52.12 48.11
N GLU A 109 -8.77 -51.95 49.28
CA GLU A 109 -9.53 -50.73 49.61
C GLU A 109 -8.66 -49.46 49.55
N ALA A 110 -7.48 -49.50 50.17
CA ALA A 110 -6.53 -48.39 50.12
C ALA A 110 -6.01 -48.12 48.69
N HIS A 111 -5.83 -49.18 47.89
CA HIS A 111 -5.43 -49.07 46.49
C HIS A 111 -6.52 -48.41 45.63
N VAL A 112 -7.77 -48.83 45.79
CA VAL A 112 -8.94 -48.22 45.11
C VAL A 112 -9.03 -46.73 45.41
N LYS A 113 -8.91 -46.34 46.69
CA LYS A 113 -8.96 -44.93 47.07
C LYS A 113 -7.85 -44.09 46.41
N LYS A 114 -6.62 -44.60 46.37
CA LYS A 114 -5.50 -43.94 45.69
C LYS A 114 -5.73 -43.84 44.19
N LEU A 115 -6.30 -44.87 43.58
CA LEU A 115 -6.59 -44.91 42.16
C LEU A 115 -7.70 -43.91 41.80
N GLU A 116 -8.73 -43.78 42.62
CA GLU A 116 -9.80 -42.78 42.48
C GLU A 116 -9.24 -41.35 42.58
N GLU A 117 -8.37 -41.08 43.56
CA GLU A 117 -7.69 -39.78 43.69
C GLU A 117 -6.81 -39.47 42.47
N TYR A 118 -6.15 -40.48 41.91
CA TYR A 118 -5.35 -40.34 40.70
C TYR A 118 -6.22 -40.03 39.47
N VAL A 119 -7.32 -40.76 39.26
CA VAL A 119 -8.28 -40.50 38.17
C VAL A 119 -8.85 -39.09 38.27
N LYS A 120 -9.27 -38.68 39.46
CA LYS A 120 -9.79 -37.32 39.68
C LYS A 120 -8.77 -36.25 39.29
N LYS A 121 -7.49 -36.43 39.63
CA LYS A 121 -6.42 -35.49 39.22
C LYS A 121 -6.24 -35.44 37.70
N LEU A 122 -6.33 -36.58 37.02
CA LEU A 122 -6.27 -36.62 35.56
C LEU A 122 -7.45 -35.89 34.92
N GLU A 123 -8.66 -36.07 35.45
CA GLU A 123 -9.86 -35.36 34.99
C GLU A 123 -9.74 -33.85 35.21
N GLU A 124 -9.24 -33.41 36.37
CA GLU A 124 -8.99 -31.99 36.67
C GLU A 124 -7.94 -31.38 35.74
N GLN A 125 -6.87 -32.13 35.41
CA GLN A 125 -5.86 -31.72 34.45
C GLN A 125 -6.43 -31.61 33.03
N ALA A 126 -7.20 -32.60 32.59
CA ALA A 126 -7.87 -32.58 31.29
C ALA A 126 -8.83 -31.39 31.18
N ALA A 127 -9.69 -31.16 32.18
CA ALA A 127 -10.61 -30.03 32.18
C ALA A 127 -9.87 -28.68 32.21
N ARG A 128 -8.73 -28.60 32.92
CA ARG A 128 -7.90 -27.39 32.90
C ARG A 128 -7.27 -27.15 31.52
N ALA A 129 -6.75 -28.19 30.89
CA ALA A 129 -6.19 -28.11 29.55
C ALA A 129 -7.25 -27.67 28.53
N GLU A 130 -8.46 -28.23 28.60
CA GLU A 130 -9.59 -27.85 27.75
C GLU A 130 -9.94 -26.36 27.91
N ARG A 131 -10.05 -25.85 29.14
CA ARG A 131 -10.29 -24.42 29.39
C ARG A 131 -9.21 -23.53 28.77
N LEU A 132 -7.94 -23.91 28.91
CA LEU A 132 -6.82 -23.18 28.30
C LEU A 132 -6.90 -23.20 26.76
N ALA A 133 -7.29 -24.32 26.16
CA ALA A 133 -7.49 -24.44 24.73
C ALA A 133 -8.66 -23.57 24.22
N LEU A 134 -9.76 -23.52 24.99
CA LEU A 134 -10.90 -22.63 24.71
C LEU A 134 -10.51 -21.15 24.79
N GLU A 135 -9.76 -20.75 25.82
CA GLU A 135 -9.19 -19.39 25.90
C GLU A 135 -8.31 -19.08 24.68
N GLY A 136 -7.46 -20.02 24.25
CA GLY A 136 -6.68 -19.91 23.04
C GLY A 136 -7.54 -19.72 21.79
N ALA A 137 -8.63 -20.47 21.67
CA ALA A 137 -9.57 -20.38 20.54
C ALA A 137 -10.28 -19.02 20.48
N GLU A 138 -10.70 -18.47 21.62
CA GLU A 138 -11.33 -17.15 21.68
C GLU A 138 -10.33 -16.03 21.34
N LEU A 139 -9.08 -16.13 21.80
CA LEU A 139 -8.02 -15.19 21.42
C LEU A 139 -7.70 -15.27 19.92
N GLN A 140 -7.69 -16.47 19.35
CA GLN A 140 -7.48 -16.67 17.92
C GLN A 140 -8.62 -16.04 17.10
N LYS A 141 -9.88 -16.21 17.50
CA LYS A 141 -11.03 -15.55 16.87
C LYS A 141 -10.94 -14.03 16.96
N ALA A 142 -10.39 -13.50 18.04
CA ALA A 142 -10.11 -12.08 18.22
C ALA A 142 -8.88 -11.56 17.44
N GLY A 143 -8.18 -12.42 16.67
CA GLY A 143 -6.98 -12.06 15.92
C GLY A 143 -5.72 -11.91 16.77
N LYS A 144 -5.77 -12.25 18.06
CA LYS A 144 -4.64 -12.16 19.00
C LYS A 144 -3.79 -13.42 18.96
N TYR A 145 -3.18 -13.70 17.81
CA TYR A 145 -2.58 -14.99 17.52
C TYR A 145 -1.41 -15.37 18.45
N ALA A 146 -0.54 -14.43 18.81
CA ALA A 146 0.57 -14.70 19.73
C ALA A 146 0.09 -15.15 21.13
N GLU A 147 -0.96 -14.50 21.64
CA GLU A 147 -1.58 -14.83 22.92
C GLU A 147 -2.31 -16.18 22.84
N ALA A 148 -2.98 -16.45 21.72
CA ALA A 148 -3.63 -17.74 21.44
C ALA A 148 -2.63 -18.90 21.44
N ILE A 149 -1.52 -18.77 20.70
CA ILE A 149 -0.43 -19.76 20.65
C ILE A 149 0.09 -20.06 22.06
N LYS A 150 0.32 -19.01 22.87
CA LYS A 150 0.75 -19.17 24.26
C LYS A 150 -0.25 -20.00 25.09
N LYS A 151 -1.55 -19.72 24.97
CA LYS A 151 -2.60 -20.45 25.69
C LYS A 151 -2.72 -21.92 25.27
N TYR A 152 -2.58 -22.21 23.99
CA TYR A 152 -2.53 -23.59 23.53
C TYR A 152 -1.29 -24.33 24.04
N TRP A 153 -0.11 -23.71 24.06
CA TRP A 153 1.07 -24.31 24.67
C TRP A 153 0.92 -24.52 26.19
N GLU A 154 0.24 -23.60 26.89
CA GLU A 154 -0.13 -23.80 28.30
C GLU A 154 -1.06 -25.01 28.48
N SER A 155 -2.03 -25.20 27.58
CA SER A 155 -2.91 -26.39 27.56
C SER A 155 -2.11 -27.68 27.37
N LEU A 156 -1.23 -27.72 26.37
CA LEU A 156 -0.38 -28.88 26.05
C LEU A 156 0.59 -29.27 27.18
N LYS A 157 1.06 -28.29 27.97
CA LYS A 157 1.87 -28.54 29.17
C LYS A 157 1.10 -29.25 30.28
N VAL A 158 -0.21 -29.03 30.36
CA VAL A 158 -1.07 -29.66 31.36
C VAL A 158 -1.53 -31.04 30.88
N HIS A 159 -1.96 -31.14 29.62
CA HIS A 159 -2.40 -32.38 29.01
C HIS A 159 -1.94 -32.41 27.54
N PRO A 160 -1.03 -33.32 27.16
CA PRO A 160 -0.59 -33.43 25.77
C PRO A 160 -1.73 -33.86 24.84
N ASP A 161 -2.00 -33.04 23.82
CA ASP A 161 -3.02 -33.33 22.80
C ASP A 161 -2.40 -33.12 21.41
N LYS A 162 -2.38 -34.16 20.59
CA LYS A 162 -1.73 -34.11 19.27
C LYS A 162 -2.45 -33.18 18.30
N THR A 163 -3.78 -33.10 18.40
CA THR A 163 -4.62 -32.24 17.55
C THR A 163 -4.34 -30.77 17.85
N ILE A 164 -4.25 -30.42 19.14
CA ILE A 164 -3.90 -29.06 19.57
C ILE A 164 -2.47 -28.73 19.15
N GLU A 165 -1.52 -29.65 19.33
CA GLU A 165 -0.11 -29.44 18.91
C GLU A 165 0.00 -29.13 17.42
N ASP A 166 -0.67 -29.92 16.57
CA ASP A 166 -0.63 -29.72 15.12
C ASP A 166 -1.37 -28.43 14.70
N HIS A 167 -2.43 -28.05 15.41
CA HIS A 167 -3.12 -26.77 15.22
C HIS A 167 -2.21 -25.58 15.56
N VAL A 168 -1.49 -25.64 16.69
CA VAL A 168 -0.56 -24.59 17.10
C VAL A 168 0.55 -24.39 16.08
N LYS A 169 1.16 -25.47 15.58
CA LYS A 169 2.20 -25.37 14.55
C LYS A 169 1.70 -24.70 13.27
N LYS A 170 0.50 -25.05 12.81
CA LYS A 170 -0.12 -24.39 11.65
C LYS A 170 -0.41 -22.92 11.92
N LEU A 171 -0.82 -22.58 13.14
CA LEU A 171 -1.07 -21.21 13.54
C LEU A 171 0.23 -20.39 13.60
N GLU A 172 1.32 -20.95 14.12
CA GLU A 172 2.66 -20.34 14.11
C GLU A 172 3.15 -20.07 12.69
N GLU A 173 2.99 -21.03 11.76
CA GLU A 173 3.31 -20.83 10.35
C GLU A 173 2.46 -19.73 9.69
N TYR A 174 1.17 -19.67 10.03
CA TYR A 174 0.26 -18.64 9.55
C TYR A 174 0.67 -17.24 10.04
N VAL A 175 0.99 -17.10 11.33
CA VAL A 175 1.46 -15.85 11.93
C VAL A 175 2.76 -15.40 11.27
N LYS A 176 3.71 -16.31 11.08
CA LYS A 176 4.96 -15.98 10.39
C LYS A 176 4.73 -15.46 8.97
N LYS A 177 3.84 -16.09 8.20
CA LYS A 177 3.49 -15.62 6.84
C LYS A 177 2.83 -14.25 6.86
N LEU A 178 1.96 -13.99 7.84
CA LEU A 178 1.35 -12.67 8.05
C LEU A 178 2.42 -11.61 8.35
N GLU A 179 3.35 -11.88 9.26
CA GLU A 179 4.45 -10.97 9.59
C GLU A 179 5.33 -10.67 8.37
N GLU A 180 5.66 -11.67 7.56
CA GLU A 180 6.41 -11.51 6.31
C GLU A 180 5.65 -10.64 5.29
N GLN A 181 4.32 -10.82 5.17
CA GLN A 181 3.47 -10.02 4.31
C GLN A 181 3.40 -8.56 4.79
N THR A 182 3.18 -8.34 6.08
CA THR A 182 3.14 -7.01 6.68
C THR A 182 4.48 -6.29 6.50
N ALA A 183 5.61 -6.94 6.81
CA ALA A 183 6.93 -6.35 6.60
C ALA A 183 7.21 -6.04 5.12
N ARG A 184 6.76 -6.89 4.20
CA ARG A 184 6.88 -6.63 2.75
C ARG A 184 6.04 -5.42 2.33
N ALA A 185 4.81 -5.30 2.83
CA ALA A 185 3.93 -4.17 2.55
C ALA A 185 4.55 -2.87 3.09
N GLU A 186 5.05 -2.87 4.34
CA GLU A 186 5.73 -1.72 4.94
C GLU A 186 6.93 -1.24 4.10
N ARG A 187 7.76 -2.16 3.59
CA ARG A 187 8.86 -1.79 2.69
C ARG A 187 8.37 -1.12 1.40
N LEU A 188 7.31 -1.65 0.79
CA LEU A 188 6.71 -1.05 -0.42
C LEU A 188 6.13 0.35 -0.13
N ALA A 189 5.51 0.54 1.04
CA ALA A 189 5.01 1.84 1.47
C ALA A 189 6.16 2.83 1.72
N LEU A 190 7.29 2.39 2.30
CA LEU A 190 8.48 3.21 2.46
C LEU A 190 9.09 3.62 1.11
N GLU A 191 9.20 2.70 0.15
CA GLU A 191 9.62 3.02 -1.22
C GLU A 191 8.69 4.08 -1.86
N GLY A 192 7.37 3.93 -1.69
CA GLY A 192 6.39 4.93 -2.12
C GLY A 192 6.61 6.30 -1.47
N ALA A 193 6.91 6.32 -0.17
CA ALA A 193 7.19 7.56 0.56
C ALA A 193 8.45 8.28 0.06
N GLU A 194 9.51 7.54 -0.24
CA GLU A 194 10.74 8.11 -0.80
C GLU A 194 10.52 8.64 -2.24
N LEU A 195 9.76 7.93 -3.07
CA LEU A 195 9.38 8.41 -4.41
C LEU A 195 8.52 9.68 -4.33
N GLN A 196 7.58 9.75 -3.38
CA GLN A 196 6.76 10.93 -3.16
C GLN A 196 7.61 12.14 -2.73
N LYS A 197 8.59 11.96 -1.83
CA LYS A 197 9.55 13.01 -1.45
C LYS A 197 10.36 13.50 -2.65
N ALA A 198 10.69 12.60 -3.58
CA ALA A 198 11.37 12.93 -4.84
C ALA A 198 10.45 13.58 -5.91
N GLY A 199 9.17 13.82 -5.62
CA GLY A 199 8.21 14.41 -6.56
C GLY A 199 7.68 13.44 -7.62
N LYS A 200 8.03 12.15 -7.55
CA LYS A 200 7.61 11.11 -8.50
C LYS A 200 6.27 10.51 -8.11
N TYR A 201 5.22 11.31 -8.18
CA TYR A 201 3.92 10.96 -7.58
C TYR A 201 3.24 9.75 -8.20
N ALA A 202 3.29 9.57 -9.51
CA ALA A 202 2.69 8.41 -10.18
C ALA A 202 3.36 7.08 -9.76
N GLU A 203 4.70 7.07 -9.68
CA GLU A 203 5.48 5.92 -9.21
C GLU A 203 5.19 5.64 -7.72
N ALA A 204 5.10 6.69 -6.89
CA ALA A 204 4.76 6.59 -5.48
C ALA A 204 3.38 5.95 -5.27
N ILE A 205 2.34 6.40 -5.99
CA ILE A 205 1.00 5.82 -5.96
C ILE A 205 1.06 4.33 -6.36
N GLY A 206 1.85 3.99 -7.39
CA GLY A 206 2.09 2.60 -7.80
C GLY A 206 2.61 1.74 -6.64
N LYS A 207 3.65 2.20 -5.94
CA LYS A 207 4.24 1.49 -4.79
C LYS A 207 3.30 1.36 -3.60
N TYR A 208 2.54 2.40 -3.28
CA TYR A 208 1.52 2.29 -2.24
C TYR A 208 0.41 1.30 -2.61
N ARG A 209 -0.03 1.27 -3.87
CA ARG A 209 -1.00 0.27 -4.35
C ARG A 209 -0.43 -1.15 -4.32
N GLU A 210 0.86 -1.34 -4.62
CA GLU A 210 1.55 -2.63 -4.44
C GLU A 210 1.56 -3.06 -2.97
N SER A 211 1.86 -2.14 -2.04
CA SER A 211 1.78 -2.40 -0.59
C SER A 211 0.40 -2.90 -0.19
N LEU A 212 -0.66 -2.20 -0.62
CA LEU A 212 -2.05 -2.53 -0.31
C LEU A 212 -2.50 -3.89 -0.87
N LYS A 213 -1.93 -4.33 -2.00
CA LYS A 213 -2.18 -5.68 -2.56
C LYS A 213 -1.57 -6.78 -1.70
N VAL A 214 -0.47 -6.50 -1.00
CA VAL A 214 0.19 -7.46 -0.10
C VAL A 214 -0.49 -7.49 1.26
N HIS A 215 -0.76 -6.31 1.84
CA HIS A 215 -1.42 -6.16 3.12
C HIS A 215 -2.34 -4.93 3.09
N PRO A 216 -3.66 -5.10 3.24
CA PRO A 216 -4.58 -3.96 3.32
C PRO A 216 -4.30 -3.09 4.54
N ASP A 217 -4.03 -1.80 4.31
CA ASP A 217 -3.87 -0.79 5.36
C ASP A 217 -4.68 0.44 5.01
N LYS A 218 -5.69 0.75 5.84
CA LYS A 218 -6.58 1.89 5.63
C LYS A 218 -5.85 3.24 5.61
N ARG A 219 -4.77 3.40 6.38
CA ARG A 219 -4.00 4.64 6.41
C ARG A 219 -3.29 4.87 5.08
N ILE A 220 -2.71 3.82 4.50
CA ILE A 220 -2.07 3.87 3.19
C ILE A 220 -3.10 4.08 2.10
N GLU A 221 -4.27 3.44 2.18
CA GLU A 221 -5.38 3.65 1.24
C GLU A 221 -5.87 5.12 1.23
N ASP A 222 -6.11 5.69 2.41
CA ASP A 222 -6.53 7.09 2.55
C ASP A 222 -5.43 8.06 2.07
N HIS A 223 -4.17 7.72 2.28
CA HIS A 223 -3.02 8.50 1.78
C HIS A 223 -2.95 8.47 0.25
N VAL A 224 -3.13 7.31 -0.37
CA VAL A 224 -3.18 7.16 -1.84
C VAL A 224 -4.28 8.02 -2.45
N LYS A 225 -5.50 8.00 -1.88
CA LYS A 225 -6.62 8.84 -2.36
C LYS A 225 -6.28 10.32 -2.34
N LYS A 226 -5.69 10.81 -1.23
CA LYS A 226 -5.27 12.21 -1.11
C LYS A 226 -4.16 12.56 -2.10
N LEU A 227 -3.22 11.64 -2.33
CA LEU A 227 -2.13 11.84 -3.27
C LEU A 227 -2.65 11.89 -4.71
N GLU A 228 -3.60 11.04 -5.08
CA GLU A 228 -4.27 11.05 -6.39
C GLU A 228 -5.02 12.37 -6.63
N GLU A 229 -5.77 12.86 -5.64
CA GLU A 229 -6.43 14.17 -5.72
C GLU A 229 -5.43 15.32 -5.88
N TYR A 230 -4.30 15.24 -5.18
CA TYR A 230 -3.22 16.23 -5.28
C TYR A 230 -2.59 16.24 -6.68
N VAL A 231 -2.26 15.05 -7.22
CA VAL A 231 -1.72 14.90 -8.58
C VAL A 231 -2.70 15.45 -9.62
N LYS A 232 -3.99 15.12 -9.52
CA LYS A 232 -5.01 15.64 -10.42
C LYS A 232 -5.06 17.17 -10.41
N LYS A 233 -5.00 17.80 -9.22
CA LYS A 233 -4.98 19.27 -9.11
C LYS A 233 -3.71 19.88 -9.71
N LEU A 234 -2.56 19.22 -9.58
CA LEU A 234 -1.31 19.66 -10.22
C LEU A 234 -1.44 19.59 -11.75
N GLU A 235 -1.95 18.49 -12.29
CA GLU A 235 -2.18 18.30 -13.72
C GLU A 235 -3.15 19.35 -14.29
N GLU A 236 -4.26 19.62 -13.59
CA GLU A 236 -5.21 20.69 -13.96
C GLU A 236 -4.57 22.07 -13.96
N GLN A 237 -3.70 22.36 -12.99
CA GLN A 237 -2.96 23.64 -12.92
C GLN A 237 -1.96 23.78 -14.06
N ILE A 238 -1.25 22.71 -14.41
CA ILE A 238 -0.33 22.67 -15.56
C ILE A 238 -1.12 22.89 -16.85
N ALA A 239 -2.18 22.12 -17.07
CA ALA A 239 -3.03 22.22 -18.25
C ALA A 239 -3.72 23.60 -18.38
N ARG A 240 -4.03 24.27 -17.27
CA ARG A 240 -4.58 25.64 -17.28
C ARG A 240 -3.53 26.69 -17.68
N LYS A 241 -2.27 26.50 -17.29
CA LYS A 241 -1.16 27.36 -17.72
C LYS A 241 -0.81 27.16 -19.20
N GLU A 242 -1.03 25.96 -19.72
CA GLU A 242 -0.70 25.58 -21.10
C GLU A 242 -1.86 25.78 -22.10
N ARG A 243 -3.08 26.07 -21.64
CA ARG A 243 -4.23 26.29 -22.51
C ARG A 243 -4.10 27.63 -23.27
N PRO A 244 -4.05 27.64 -24.62
CA PRO A 244 -4.16 28.88 -25.38
C PRO A 244 -5.57 29.47 -25.20
N THR A 245 -5.69 30.79 -25.01
CA THR A 245 -7.01 31.45 -25.13
C THR A 245 -7.47 31.41 -26.60
N PRO A 246 -8.79 31.34 -26.86
CA PRO A 246 -9.31 31.28 -28.23
C PRO A 246 -8.84 32.49 -29.05
N MET A 247 -8.47 32.24 -30.31
CA MET A 247 -8.10 33.31 -31.25
C MET A 247 -9.26 34.29 -31.42
N PRO A 248 -8.99 35.60 -31.59
CA PRO A 248 -10.03 36.52 -32.06
C PRO A 248 -10.54 36.06 -33.44
N GLU A 249 -11.85 35.86 -33.56
CA GLU A 249 -12.52 35.64 -34.84
C GLU A 249 -12.24 36.81 -35.80
N LYS A 250 -12.33 36.56 -37.11
CA LYS A 250 -12.17 37.58 -38.16
C LYS A 250 -12.91 38.86 -37.76
N SER A 251 -12.20 39.97 -37.66
CA SER A 251 -12.82 41.25 -37.32
C SER A 251 -13.53 41.84 -38.53
N ASP A 252 -14.75 42.35 -38.34
CA ASP A 252 -15.57 42.98 -39.39
C ASP A 252 -14.87 44.20 -40.05
N ASP A 253 -13.85 44.77 -39.40
CA ASP A 253 -13.03 45.88 -39.91
C ASP A 253 -11.89 45.43 -40.84
N GLY A 254 -11.77 44.12 -41.12
CA GLY A 254 -10.76 43.54 -42.01
C GLY A 254 -9.32 43.70 -41.50
N ARG A 255 -9.12 43.98 -40.21
CA ARG A 255 -7.76 44.09 -39.62
C ARG A 255 -7.12 42.72 -39.40
N ILE A 256 -7.91 41.67 -39.17
CA ILE A 256 -7.39 40.29 -39.11
C ILE A 256 -7.56 39.60 -40.45
N VAL A 257 -6.46 39.20 -41.06
CA VAL A 257 -6.41 38.49 -42.33
C VAL A 257 -5.81 37.11 -42.13
N GLN A 258 -6.35 36.11 -42.82
CA GLN A 258 -5.83 34.75 -42.82
C GLN A 258 -5.24 34.44 -44.20
N GLU A 259 -3.97 34.07 -44.25
CA GLU A 259 -3.29 33.58 -45.46
C GLU A 259 -2.68 32.20 -45.16
N GLY A 260 -3.23 31.17 -45.80
CA GLY A 260 -2.92 29.77 -45.45
C GLY A 260 -3.25 29.46 -43.98
N ASP A 261 -2.27 28.93 -43.26
CA ASP A 261 -2.36 28.58 -41.84
C ASP A 261 -1.95 29.73 -40.89
N HIS A 262 -1.64 30.91 -41.43
CA HIS A 262 -1.18 32.05 -40.65
C HIS A 262 -2.25 33.14 -40.55
N PHE A 263 -2.33 33.77 -39.38
CA PHE A 263 -3.17 34.93 -39.12
C PHE A 263 -2.30 36.17 -38.97
N TYR A 264 -2.79 37.29 -39.48
CA TYR A 264 -2.09 38.57 -39.52
C TYR A 264 -3.01 39.66 -39.01
N TYR A 265 -2.49 40.53 -38.14
CA TYR A 265 -3.16 41.77 -37.76
C TYR A 265 -2.53 42.95 -38.51
N LEU A 266 -3.28 43.57 -39.40
CA LEU A 266 -2.90 44.74 -40.18
C LEU A 266 -3.08 46.00 -39.32
N VAL A 267 -1.97 46.63 -38.94
CA VAL A 267 -1.99 47.84 -38.10
C VAL A 267 -2.51 49.02 -38.91
N ASP A 268 -3.49 49.71 -38.36
CA ASP A 268 -4.07 50.92 -38.94
C ASP A 268 -3.11 52.12 -38.78
N LEU A 269 -2.64 52.66 -39.90
CA LEU A 269 -1.71 53.80 -39.92
C LEU A 269 -2.45 55.16 -39.91
N SER A 270 -3.77 55.18 -40.07
CA SER A 270 -4.54 56.43 -40.15
C SER A 270 -4.46 57.32 -38.90
N PRO A 271 -4.32 56.80 -37.66
CA PRO A 271 -4.09 57.67 -36.49
C PRO A 271 -2.79 58.48 -36.57
N ALA A 272 -1.81 58.01 -37.34
CA ALA A 272 -0.58 58.73 -37.62
C ALA A 272 -0.61 59.50 -38.95
N GLY A 273 -1.78 59.67 -39.57
CA GLY A 273 -1.98 60.42 -40.82
C GLY A 273 -1.72 59.62 -42.10
N GLY A 274 -1.70 58.28 -42.02
CA GLY A 274 -1.67 57.41 -43.20
C GLY A 274 -3.07 57.21 -43.79
N GLU A 275 -3.15 56.61 -44.97
CA GLU A 275 -4.43 56.23 -45.56
C GLU A 275 -5.03 55.03 -44.82
N LYS A 276 -6.34 55.08 -44.60
CA LYS A 276 -7.11 54.08 -43.85
C LYS A 276 -7.54 52.89 -44.72
N GLU A 277 -7.84 53.14 -45.99
CA GLU A 277 -8.55 52.21 -46.87
C GLU A 277 -7.81 52.03 -48.20
N GLY A 278 -6.96 51.02 -48.25
CA GLY A 278 -6.28 50.58 -49.47
C GLY A 278 -6.37 49.06 -49.66
N PRO A 279 -6.15 48.56 -50.88
CA PRO A 279 -6.17 47.12 -51.18
C PRO A 279 -5.10 46.38 -50.37
N ILE A 280 -5.43 45.18 -49.91
CA ILE A 280 -4.44 44.29 -49.28
C ILE A 280 -3.54 43.73 -50.38
N ARG A 281 -2.22 43.92 -50.23
CA ARG A 281 -1.20 43.35 -51.11
C ARG A 281 -0.26 42.46 -50.32
N MET A 282 0.40 41.54 -51.02
CA MET A 282 1.39 40.63 -50.43
C MET A 282 2.80 41.09 -50.76
N ARG A 283 3.70 41.07 -49.78
CA ARG A 283 5.14 41.24 -50.02
C ARG A 283 5.92 40.37 -49.05
N GLY A 284 6.90 39.61 -49.55
CA GLY A 284 7.65 38.64 -48.76
C GLY A 284 6.77 37.62 -48.02
N GLY A 285 5.59 37.29 -48.57
CA GLY A 285 4.62 36.38 -47.95
C GLY A 285 3.75 37.00 -46.84
N VAL A 286 3.88 38.30 -46.55
CA VAL A 286 3.12 39.00 -45.51
C VAL A 286 2.10 39.98 -46.13
N PRO A 287 0.82 39.96 -45.69
CA PRO A 287 -0.19 40.92 -46.16
C PRO A 287 0.00 42.29 -45.51
N PHE A 288 -0.23 43.35 -46.28
CA PHE A 288 -0.30 44.73 -45.79
C PHE A 288 -1.33 45.56 -46.58
N ARG A 289 -1.85 46.62 -45.97
CA ARG A 289 -2.70 47.59 -46.69
C ARG A 289 -1.80 48.51 -47.52
N ALA A 290 -1.92 48.42 -48.84
CA ALA A 290 -1.22 49.32 -49.75
C ALA A 290 -1.84 50.73 -49.72
N GLU A 291 -1.21 51.67 -50.42
CA GLU A 291 -1.60 53.10 -50.52
C GLU A 291 -1.36 53.96 -49.27
N SER A 292 -1.20 53.38 -48.08
CA SER A 292 -0.71 54.14 -46.94
C SER A 292 0.80 54.41 -47.04
N TRP A 293 1.25 55.63 -46.81
CA TRP A 293 2.67 55.94 -46.61
C TRP A 293 2.91 57.06 -45.61
N LEU A 294 3.85 56.83 -44.69
CA LEU A 294 4.29 57.79 -43.69
C LEU A 294 5.80 57.97 -43.79
N ARG A 295 6.24 59.23 -43.84
CA ARG A 295 7.64 59.57 -44.09
C ARG A 295 8.35 59.96 -42.80
N LEU A 296 9.39 59.22 -42.45
CA LEU A 296 10.33 59.51 -41.37
C LEU A 296 11.59 60.16 -41.95
N LYS A 297 11.78 61.46 -41.72
CA LYS A 297 12.99 62.21 -42.08
C LYS A 297 13.07 63.52 -41.30
N SER A 298 14.23 64.17 -41.30
CA SER A 298 14.44 65.44 -40.61
C SER A 298 14.02 66.67 -41.41
N HIS A 299 14.23 66.70 -42.73
CA HIS A 299 13.86 67.78 -43.65
C HIS A 299 13.73 67.31 -45.11
N GLY A 300 13.05 68.11 -45.96
CA GLY A 300 12.93 67.89 -47.42
C GLY A 300 11.49 68.03 -47.96
N GLU A 301 11.31 67.95 -49.29
CA GLU A 301 10.10 68.37 -50.07
C GLU A 301 8.74 68.37 -49.33
N ASP A 302 8.06 69.53 -49.37
CA ASP A 302 6.65 69.75 -48.98
C ASP A 302 5.68 69.14 -50.02
N ARG A 303 5.51 67.81 -49.99
CA ARG A 303 4.38 67.14 -50.64
C ARG A 303 3.62 66.34 -49.61
N HIS A 304 2.28 66.48 -49.56
CA HIS A 304 1.18 65.72 -48.92
C HIS A 304 1.37 64.93 -47.59
N SER A 305 2.60 64.66 -47.17
CA SER A 305 3.02 64.02 -45.93
C SER A 305 4.26 64.77 -45.40
N SER A 306 4.05 65.68 -44.43
CA SER A 306 5.14 66.39 -43.77
C SER A 306 6.15 65.40 -43.15
N PRO A 307 7.46 65.68 -43.21
CA PRO A 307 8.47 64.83 -42.60
C PRO A 307 8.24 64.69 -41.09
N ARG A 308 8.27 63.46 -40.59
CA ARG A 308 8.10 63.15 -39.17
C ARG A 308 9.41 62.67 -38.57
N ARG A 309 9.71 63.11 -37.35
CA ARG A 309 10.78 62.51 -36.54
C ARG A 309 10.30 61.30 -35.74
N GLU A 310 8.98 61.17 -35.56
CA GLU A 310 8.36 60.09 -34.79
C GLU A 310 7.00 59.71 -35.40
N ILE A 311 6.70 58.40 -35.41
CA ILE A 311 5.36 57.84 -35.67
C ILE A 311 5.00 56.94 -34.49
N SER A 312 3.89 57.23 -33.82
CA SER A 312 3.37 56.42 -32.70
C SER A 312 1.96 55.92 -33.02
N LEU A 313 1.76 54.61 -32.89
CA LEU A 313 0.53 53.90 -33.21
C LEU A 313 0.09 53.10 -31.98
N ALA A 314 -1.03 53.50 -31.37
CA ALA A 314 -1.65 52.77 -30.28
C ALA A 314 -2.87 52.02 -30.80
N PHE A 315 -3.05 50.78 -30.37
CA PHE A 315 -4.18 49.94 -30.76
C PHE A 315 -4.57 48.99 -29.63
N SER A 316 -5.78 48.43 -29.71
CA SER A 316 -6.26 47.42 -28.75
C SER A 316 -5.27 46.26 -28.67
N ALA A 317 -5.04 45.74 -27.46
CA ALA A 317 -4.05 44.70 -27.21
C ALA A 317 -4.24 43.49 -28.15
N VAL A 318 -3.21 43.20 -28.95
CA VAL A 318 -3.17 42.06 -29.86
C VAL A 318 -2.36 40.96 -29.21
N GLN A 319 -2.98 39.83 -28.92
CA GLN A 319 -2.33 38.70 -28.26
C GLN A 319 -1.62 37.79 -29.27
N TYR A 320 -0.72 36.95 -28.78
CA TYR A 320 -0.05 35.91 -29.57
C TYR A 320 0.81 36.40 -30.72
N VAL A 321 1.35 37.62 -30.66
CA VAL A 321 2.21 38.11 -31.72
C VAL A 321 3.57 37.40 -31.64
N LYS A 322 3.96 36.74 -32.73
CA LYS A 322 5.26 36.09 -32.92
C LYS A 322 6.30 37.04 -33.51
N SER A 323 5.89 37.88 -34.44
CA SER A 323 6.80 38.83 -35.10
C SER A 323 6.06 40.06 -35.61
N VAL A 324 6.82 41.14 -35.81
CA VAL A 324 6.35 42.39 -36.41
C VAL A 324 6.99 42.54 -37.79
N ALA A 325 6.16 42.57 -38.83
CA ALA A 325 6.57 42.85 -40.19
C ALA A 325 6.38 44.35 -40.49
N VAL A 326 7.45 45.00 -40.93
CA VAL A 326 7.48 46.41 -41.33
C VAL A 326 7.60 46.47 -42.84
N HIS A 327 6.59 47.03 -43.50
CA HIS A 327 6.59 47.28 -44.93
C HIS A 327 7.07 48.71 -45.16
N GLY A 328 8.02 48.91 -46.06
CA GLY A 328 8.58 50.24 -46.28
C GLY A 328 9.59 50.30 -47.42
N ASN A 329 10.10 51.49 -47.67
CA ASN A 329 11.21 51.73 -48.58
C ASN A 329 12.06 52.86 -48.04
N LEU A 330 13.32 52.94 -48.47
CA LEU A 330 14.09 54.15 -48.20
C LEU A 330 13.51 55.33 -49.02
N ASP A 331 13.74 56.55 -48.57
CA ASP A 331 13.33 57.81 -49.22
C ASP A 331 14.57 58.72 -49.26
N ASN A 332 15.07 59.09 -50.44
CA ASN A 332 16.25 59.95 -50.62
C ASN A 332 17.52 59.45 -49.90
N SER A 333 17.67 58.13 -49.76
CA SER A 333 18.75 57.50 -48.98
C SER A 333 19.77 56.74 -49.84
N HIS A 334 19.75 56.96 -51.15
CA HIS A 334 20.70 56.43 -52.14
C HIS A 334 22.17 56.86 -51.94
N TYR A 335 22.57 57.33 -50.76
CA TYR A 335 23.99 57.60 -50.44
C TYR A 335 24.37 57.05 -49.06
N LEU A 336 23.41 56.51 -48.31
CA LEU A 336 23.68 55.96 -46.98
C LEU A 336 24.57 54.72 -47.08
N PRO A 337 25.67 54.65 -46.32
CA PRO A 337 26.46 53.43 -46.19
C PRO A 337 25.58 52.25 -45.79
N GLN A 338 25.84 51.06 -46.33
CA GLN A 338 25.19 49.84 -45.89
C GLN A 338 25.42 49.64 -44.38
N GLY A 339 24.37 49.29 -43.63
CA GLY A 339 24.45 49.17 -42.18
C GLY A 339 24.04 50.42 -41.40
N THR A 340 23.73 51.52 -42.08
CA THR A 340 23.25 52.75 -41.42
C THR A 340 21.87 52.54 -40.80
N ILE A 341 21.69 52.87 -39.52
CA ILE A 341 20.38 52.86 -38.87
C ILE A 341 19.59 54.09 -39.34
N ILE A 342 18.43 53.89 -39.94
CA ILE A 342 17.59 54.97 -40.49
C ILE A 342 16.32 55.22 -39.65
N ALA A 343 15.87 54.21 -38.91
CA ALA A 343 14.78 54.32 -37.97
C ALA A 343 14.91 53.29 -36.86
N ARG A 344 14.26 53.51 -35.72
CA ARG A 344 14.20 52.57 -34.60
C ARG A 344 12.75 52.20 -34.33
N LEU A 345 12.45 50.90 -34.42
CA LEU A 345 11.19 50.30 -34.07
C LEU A 345 11.16 49.99 -32.57
N THR A 346 10.15 50.50 -31.86
CA THR A 346 9.81 50.12 -30.49
C THR A 346 8.44 49.46 -30.47
N VAL A 347 8.37 48.20 -30.08
CA VAL A 347 7.14 47.44 -29.89
C VAL A 347 6.80 47.43 -28.41
N MET A 348 5.63 47.96 -28.06
CA MET A 348 5.12 47.97 -26.68
C MET A 348 4.43 46.63 -26.41
N THR A 349 4.89 45.89 -25.40
CA THR A 349 4.39 44.57 -25.07
C THR A 349 3.98 44.43 -23.61
N SER A 350 3.24 43.37 -23.27
CA SER A 350 2.92 43.02 -21.87
C SER A 350 4.17 42.72 -21.03
N GLY A 351 5.28 42.29 -21.66
CA GLY A 351 6.55 41.99 -21.00
C GLY A 351 7.56 43.14 -21.00
N GLY A 352 7.20 44.32 -21.50
CA GLY A 352 8.09 45.48 -21.62
C GLY A 352 8.24 45.99 -23.05
N ARG A 353 9.32 46.72 -23.33
CA ARG A 353 9.59 47.30 -24.65
C ARG A 353 10.57 46.43 -25.42
N PHE A 354 10.22 46.09 -26.66
CA PHE A 354 11.13 45.42 -27.58
C PHE A 354 11.60 46.40 -28.64
N VAL A 355 12.92 46.61 -28.72
CA VAL A 355 13.53 47.61 -29.59
C VAL A 355 14.35 46.94 -30.68
N ARG A 356 14.15 47.38 -31.92
CA ARG A 356 14.90 46.92 -33.11
C ARG A 356 15.26 48.11 -33.99
N ASP A 357 16.47 48.08 -34.52
CA ASP A 357 16.94 49.08 -35.47
C ASP A 357 16.54 48.68 -36.91
N ILE A 358 16.08 49.65 -37.68
CA ILE A 358 15.83 49.53 -39.12
C ILE A 358 17.08 50.04 -39.83
N VAL A 359 17.71 49.15 -40.60
CA VAL A 359 19.06 49.34 -41.10
C VAL A 359 19.02 49.40 -42.63
N ALA A 360 19.47 50.51 -43.19
CA ALA A 360 19.59 50.75 -44.62
C ALA A 360 20.61 49.78 -45.25
N GLY A 361 20.25 49.20 -46.39
CA GLY A 361 21.05 48.17 -47.07
C GLY A 361 21.03 46.79 -46.40
N VAL A 362 20.32 46.63 -45.28
CA VAL A 362 20.08 45.32 -44.63
C VAL A 362 18.60 44.96 -44.69
N HIS A 363 17.73 45.85 -44.19
CA HIS A 363 16.28 45.64 -44.17
C HIS A 363 15.58 46.24 -45.39
N PHE A 364 16.08 47.35 -45.92
CA PHE A 364 15.49 48.09 -47.04
C PHE A 364 16.58 48.64 -47.96
N SER A 365 16.30 48.68 -49.27
CA SER A 365 17.19 49.25 -50.28
C SER A 365 16.40 50.04 -51.33
N GLU A 366 16.94 51.19 -51.72
CA GLU A 366 16.49 52.02 -52.85
C GLU A 366 17.24 51.68 -54.16
N TRP A 367 18.12 50.67 -54.14
CA TRP A 367 19.12 50.44 -55.18
C TRP A 367 18.58 49.60 -56.34
N ASN A 368 18.50 50.21 -57.53
CA ASN A 368 18.24 49.51 -58.80
C ASN A 368 19.48 49.52 -59.73
N GLY A 369 20.70 49.67 -59.19
CA GLY A 369 21.96 49.79 -59.95
C GLY A 369 23.02 48.72 -59.62
N LEU A 370 24.15 48.75 -60.36
CA LEU A 370 25.31 47.86 -60.16
C LEU A 370 26.02 48.13 -58.81
N PRO A 371 26.68 47.12 -58.20
CA PRO A 371 27.44 47.27 -56.94
C PRO A 371 28.52 48.37 -56.99
N SER A 372 28.82 48.98 -55.84
CA SER A 372 29.91 49.95 -55.67
C SER A 372 30.62 49.79 -54.33
N ASP A 373 31.72 50.52 -54.09
CA ASP A 373 32.49 50.50 -52.83
C ASP A 373 31.66 50.85 -51.58
N ARG A 374 30.47 51.43 -51.78
CA ARG A 374 29.54 51.80 -50.69
C ARG A 374 28.35 50.84 -50.57
N HIS A 375 28.07 50.01 -51.60
CA HIS A 375 26.84 49.21 -51.70
C HIS A 375 27.07 47.84 -52.36
N ALA A 376 26.65 46.77 -51.68
CA ALA A 376 26.51 45.43 -52.29
C ALA A 376 25.24 45.33 -53.15
N ALA A 377 25.20 44.36 -54.08
CA ALA A 377 23.97 44.04 -54.83
C ALA A 377 22.83 43.68 -53.85
N ALA A 378 21.69 44.37 -53.95
CA ALA A 378 20.51 44.01 -53.16
C ALA A 378 19.94 42.67 -53.66
N PRO A 379 19.61 41.72 -52.77
CA PRO A 379 18.82 40.55 -53.14
C PRO A 379 17.50 40.99 -53.80
N SER A 380 16.95 40.20 -54.73
CA SER A 380 15.67 40.52 -55.41
C SER A 380 14.48 40.75 -54.48
N GLN A 381 14.60 40.34 -53.21
CA GLN A 381 13.61 40.52 -52.14
C GLN A 381 13.74 41.87 -51.40
N VAL A 382 14.86 42.59 -51.57
CA VAL A 382 15.19 43.85 -50.86
C VAL A 382 15.30 45.04 -51.82
N GLY A 383 15.29 44.82 -53.15
CA GLY A 383 15.30 45.87 -54.18
C GLY A 383 13.92 46.12 -54.83
N GLY A 384 13.59 47.40 -55.07
CA GLY A 384 12.43 47.84 -55.86
C GLY A 384 11.21 48.30 -55.05
N GLY A 385 10.97 49.62 -55.00
CA GLY A 385 9.70 50.29 -54.64
C GLY A 385 9.16 50.12 -53.21
N GLN A 386 9.15 48.91 -52.63
CA GLN A 386 8.71 48.59 -51.27
C GLN A 386 9.39 47.24 -50.85
N SER A 387 9.81 47.05 -49.60
CA SER A 387 10.35 45.78 -49.06
C SER A 387 9.65 45.46 -47.74
N VAL A 388 9.88 44.27 -47.18
CA VAL A 388 9.37 43.90 -45.85
C VAL A 388 10.51 43.42 -44.96
N ALA A 389 10.54 43.90 -43.72
CA ALA A 389 11.48 43.45 -42.69
C ALA A 389 10.68 42.82 -41.54
N VAL A 390 10.99 41.57 -41.17
CA VAL A 390 10.28 40.82 -40.14
C VAL A 390 11.16 40.72 -38.89
N PHE A 391 10.63 41.15 -37.75
CA PHE A 391 11.33 41.14 -36.46
C PHE A 391 10.63 40.20 -35.48
N ASP A 392 11.29 39.11 -35.11
CA ASP A 392 10.77 38.14 -34.14
C ASP A 392 10.69 38.72 -32.73
N LEU A 393 9.57 38.45 -32.03
CA LEU A 393 9.34 38.78 -30.64
C LEU A 393 9.65 37.58 -29.73
N PRO A 394 10.05 37.81 -28.47
CA PRO A 394 10.32 36.73 -27.52
C PRO A 394 9.04 35.99 -27.11
N GLY A 395 8.78 34.85 -27.73
CA GLY A 395 7.59 34.04 -27.47
C GLY A 395 6.28 34.70 -27.92
N ASN A 396 5.15 34.06 -27.60
CA ASN A 396 3.83 34.59 -27.92
C ASN A 396 3.54 35.81 -27.03
N THR A 397 3.61 36.99 -27.62
CA THR A 397 3.59 38.25 -26.86
C THR A 397 2.32 39.04 -27.13
N THR A 398 1.81 39.74 -26.11
CA THR A 398 0.72 40.71 -26.29
C THR A 398 1.31 42.07 -26.64
N VAL A 399 0.94 42.62 -27.81
CA VAL A 399 1.39 43.92 -28.32
C VAL A 399 0.28 44.95 -28.17
N THR A 400 0.60 46.12 -27.62
CA THR A 400 -0.38 47.21 -27.35
C THR A 400 -0.12 48.48 -28.16
N GLY A 401 1.03 48.55 -28.84
CA GLY A 401 1.36 49.69 -29.67
C GLY A 401 2.75 49.57 -30.29
N ILE A 402 3.00 50.44 -31.27
CA ILE A 402 4.25 50.49 -32.02
C ILE A 402 4.67 51.95 -32.18
N ARG A 403 5.96 52.21 -32.03
CA ARG A 403 6.58 53.50 -32.28
C ARG A 403 7.77 53.35 -33.22
N PHE A 404 7.92 54.29 -34.14
CA PHE A 404 9.09 54.46 -34.98
C PHE A 404 9.71 55.82 -34.69
N ASP A 405 11.01 55.81 -34.40
CA ASP A 405 11.83 57.00 -34.23
C ASP A 405 12.78 57.13 -35.42
N TYR A 406 12.80 58.29 -36.08
CA TYR A 406 13.77 58.58 -37.13
C TYR A 406 15.18 58.72 -36.51
N VAL A 407 16.18 58.12 -37.16
CA VAL A 407 17.58 58.27 -36.77
C VAL A 407 18.25 59.19 -37.79
N GLU A 408 18.69 60.36 -37.32
CA GLU A 408 19.30 61.41 -38.13
C GLU A 408 20.59 60.92 -38.79
N ALA A 409 20.63 60.97 -40.12
CA ALA A 409 21.84 60.72 -40.89
C ALA A 409 22.73 61.99 -40.90
N PRO A 410 24.06 61.85 -41.00
CA PRO A 410 24.94 62.99 -41.23
C PRO A 410 24.55 63.77 -42.49
N LYS A 411 24.58 65.11 -42.43
CA LYS A 411 24.17 66.01 -43.53
C LYS A 411 24.90 65.78 -44.86
N GLU A 412 26.10 65.18 -44.82
CA GLU A 412 26.87 64.82 -46.02
C GLU A 412 26.15 63.80 -46.93
N TYR A 413 25.14 63.09 -46.40
CA TYR A 413 24.34 62.13 -47.16
C TYR A 413 23.03 62.72 -47.70
N ASP A 414 22.79 64.03 -47.53
CA ASP A 414 21.62 64.68 -48.11
C ASP A 414 21.65 64.59 -49.65
N HIS A 415 20.52 64.22 -50.25
CA HIS A 415 20.35 64.23 -51.69
C HIS A 415 19.52 65.44 -52.13
N SER A 416 20.11 66.36 -52.89
CA SER A 416 19.42 67.55 -53.43
C SER A 416 18.68 68.37 -52.35
N SER A 417 19.29 68.56 -51.17
CA SER A 417 18.72 69.23 -49.99
C SER A 417 17.61 68.45 -49.26
N HIS A 418 17.54 67.14 -49.45
CA HIS A 418 16.64 66.25 -48.72
C HIS A 418 17.42 65.30 -47.83
N ALA A 419 17.03 65.23 -46.56
CA ALA A 419 17.57 64.26 -45.64
C ALA A 419 17.22 62.83 -46.12
N PRO A 420 18.14 61.87 -45.93
CA PRO A 420 17.81 60.46 -46.01
C PRO A 420 16.66 60.13 -45.07
N GLY A 421 15.69 59.37 -45.56
CA GLY A 421 14.48 59.04 -44.86
C GLY A 421 14.03 57.60 -45.04
N PHE A 422 13.03 57.22 -44.26
CA PHE A 422 12.35 55.95 -44.36
C PHE A 422 10.86 56.18 -44.60
N CYS A 423 10.33 55.55 -45.63
CA CYS A 423 8.92 55.55 -45.95
C CYS A 423 8.27 54.29 -45.37
N LEU A 424 7.50 54.45 -44.30
CA LEU A 424 6.69 53.38 -43.72
C LEU A 424 5.43 53.19 -44.56
N ARG A 425 5.26 52.01 -45.16
CA ARG A 425 4.14 51.65 -46.03
C ARG A 425 3.08 50.78 -45.33
N GLY A 426 3.46 50.12 -44.25
CA GLY A 426 2.56 49.20 -43.53
C GLY A 426 3.24 48.57 -42.33
N VAL A 427 2.45 48.14 -41.36
CA VAL A 427 2.92 47.31 -40.24
C VAL A 427 1.94 46.17 -40.04
N THR A 428 2.46 44.96 -39.92
CA THR A 428 1.64 43.75 -39.79
C THR A 428 2.19 42.91 -38.63
N LEU A 429 1.33 42.51 -37.71
CA LEU A 429 1.67 41.59 -36.62
C LEU A 429 1.37 40.16 -37.08
N VAL A 430 2.37 39.28 -37.03
CA VAL A 430 2.20 37.86 -37.36
C VAL A 430 1.76 37.12 -36.09
N LEU A 431 0.61 36.46 -36.14
CA LEU A 431 0.00 35.82 -34.98
C LEU A 431 0.41 34.34 -34.90
N GLY A 432 0.64 33.88 -33.68
CA GLY A 432 1.06 32.54 -33.33
C GLY A 432 -0.11 31.67 -32.92
N GLY A 433 -0.69 30.93 -33.86
CA GLY A 433 -1.64 29.89 -33.57
C GLY A 433 -1.85 28.96 -34.76
N SER A 434 -2.00 27.67 -34.48
CA SER A 434 -2.63 26.70 -35.39
C SER A 434 -4.11 26.60 -35.03
N LYS A 435 -4.95 26.15 -35.97
CA LYS A 435 -6.33 25.76 -35.67
C LYS A 435 -6.41 24.77 -34.51
#